data_AF-H3ZDJ8-F1
#
_entry.id   AF-H3ZDJ8-F1
#
_cell.length_a   1.000
_cell.length_b   1.000
_cell.length_c   1.000
_cell.angle_alpha   90.00
_cell.angle_beta   90.00
_cell.angle_gamma   90.00
#
_symmetry.space_group_name_H-M   'P 1'
#
loop_
_entity.id
_entity.type
_entity.pdbx_description
1 polymer ?
#
loop_
_entity_poly.entity_id
_entity_poly.type
_entity_poly.pdbx_seq_one_letter_code
_entity_poly.pdbx_strand_id
1 'polypeptide(L)'
;MLLWLRRFTCLLLAMVFSQQSYAIEQPLAEQLLQRSIVVPKVQYQITAVELSAEELIRDRALFHQFNDLPAGKATLRVTAQQALWLLVQLNNPFPEPWQAWLHYPFLPADRLSFYQLQPEIPSAQLLGKTGSLLPYSERALPVRGYVQSISLEANGSATLLLKIQDASLLGTELRLASLPILLAEAQQQLLEDALLSGVLLLLVLTILYCSWLQRNTALCFLAGFYLSFALVLGILNGLAFNQLWPVYPELNPVILYIAVGSCLLCLSLFSRRSLLQYAGSRARQLNMLAAAAALLLIFSPLFASGPLKLQLLFVSVSVTLSIVIIQAIYISLTTELKAAPRYALQATLGTFCLLFVQTRYLSGFAEWLNLAIFLLLVSSALLLQPARSQYVN
;
A
#
# COMPACT_ATOMS: atom_id res chain seq x y z
N MET A 1 15.25 27.05 18.01
CA MET A 1 15.00 25.89 17.12
C MET A 1 14.16 24.80 17.79
N LEU A 2 14.59 24.23 18.93
CA LEU A 2 13.81 23.25 19.73
C LEU A 2 12.39 23.71 20.11
N LEU A 3 12.22 24.99 20.46
CA LEU A 3 10.91 25.60 20.76
C LEU A 3 9.98 25.69 19.54
N TRP A 4 10.54 25.87 18.35
CA TRP A 4 9.77 26.01 17.11
C TRP A 4 9.27 24.65 16.63
N LEU A 5 10.13 23.63 16.67
CA LEU A 5 9.75 22.25 16.35
C LEU A 5 8.75 21.67 17.35
N ARG A 6 8.90 21.97 18.66
CA ARG A 6 7.97 21.50 19.70
C ARG A 6 6.58 22.11 19.55
N ARG A 7 6.49 23.39 19.17
CA ARG A 7 5.23 24.06 18.81
C ARG A 7 4.62 23.45 17.54
N PHE A 8 5.46 23.07 16.57
CA PHE A 8 5.02 22.44 15.33
C PHE A 8 4.48 21.01 15.54
N THR A 9 5.11 20.21 16.39
CA THR A 9 4.61 18.89 16.79
C THR A 9 3.27 18.98 17.54
N CYS A 10 3.08 20.02 18.37
CA CYS A 10 1.79 20.26 19.03
C CYS A 10 0.70 20.71 18.04
N LEU A 11 1.05 21.49 17.01
CA LEU A 11 0.12 21.90 15.95
C LEU A 11 -0.29 20.72 15.05
N LEU A 12 0.64 19.83 14.72
CA LEU A 12 0.36 18.59 13.99
C LEU A 12 -0.57 17.67 14.79
N LEU A 13 -0.33 17.51 16.09
CA LEU A 13 -1.25 16.80 17.00
C LEU A 13 -2.64 17.45 17.01
N ALA A 14 -2.73 18.78 17.08
CA ALA A 14 -4.01 19.48 17.08
C ALA A 14 -4.80 19.31 15.77
N MET A 15 -4.13 19.28 14.62
CA MET A 15 -4.76 19.01 13.32
C MET A 15 -5.28 17.57 13.18
N VAL A 16 -4.58 16.59 13.77
CA VAL A 16 -5.04 15.18 13.78
C VAL A 16 -6.31 15.02 14.63
N PHE A 17 -6.48 15.82 15.70
CA PHE A 17 -7.68 15.79 16.54
C PHE A 17 -8.87 16.61 16.00
N SER A 18 -8.67 17.51 15.03
CA SER A 18 -9.75 18.40 14.55
C SER A 18 -10.59 17.85 13.39
N GLN A 19 -10.38 16.59 12.97
CA GLN A 19 -11.09 16.00 11.82
C GLN A 19 -12.51 15.50 12.11
N GLN A 20 -13.13 15.86 13.25
CA GLN A 20 -14.51 15.48 13.50
C GLN A 20 -15.50 16.50 12.92
N SER A 21 -16.21 16.01 11.89
CA SER A 21 -17.59 16.34 11.53
C SER A 21 -17.80 17.47 10.53
N TYR A 22 -18.03 17.07 9.28
CA TYR A 22 -18.95 17.77 8.38
C TYR A 22 -20.08 16.80 8.00
N ALA A 23 -21.26 17.00 8.60
CA ALA A 23 -22.49 16.34 8.17
C ALA A 23 -23.23 17.29 7.24
N ILE A 24 -23.33 16.93 5.96
CA ILE A 24 -24.19 17.58 4.97
C ILE A 24 -25.47 16.74 4.93
N GLU A 25 -26.63 17.38 5.11
CA GLU A 25 -27.93 16.72 4.96
C GLU A 25 -28.12 16.27 3.50
N GLN A 26 -28.27 14.96 3.29
CA GLN A 26 -28.44 14.31 1.99
C GLN A 26 -29.72 13.46 1.99
N PRO A 27 -30.34 13.22 0.82
CA PRO A 27 -31.59 12.46 0.68
C PRO A 27 -31.48 11.03 1.21
N LEU A 28 -32.61 10.44 1.64
CA LEU A 28 -32.71 9.12 2.30
C LEU A 28 -32.06 7.96 1.53
N ALA A 29 -32.11 7.99 0.19
CA ALA A 29 -31.45 6.99 -0.67
C ALA A 29 -29.91 7.13 -0.64
N GLU A 30 -29.40 8.36 -0.60
CA GLU A 30 -27.98 8.64 -0.38
C GLU A 30 -27.57 8.31 1.06
N GLN A 31 -28.42 8.55 2.07
CA GLN A 31 -28.16 8.17 3.47
C GLN A 31 -28.07 6.65 3.68
N LEU A 32 -28.84 5.85 2.96
CA LEU A 32 -28.73 4.38 3.00
C LEU A 32 -27.44 3.88 2.31
N LEU A 33 -26.97 4.59 1.27
CA LEU A 33 -25.69 4.31 0.60
C LEU A 33 -24.47 4.94 1.30
N GLN A 34 -24.66 5.95 2.17
CA GLN A 34 -23.60 6.55 3.02
C GLN A 34 -22.85 5.48 3.82
N ARG A 35 -23.48 4.33 4.07
CA ARG A 35 -22.77 3.10 4.41
C ARG A 35 -22.51 2.34 3.11
N SER A 36 -21.28 2.38 2.60
CA SER A 36 -20.85 1.56 1.46
C SER A 36 -21.39 0.14 1.62
N ILE A 37 -22.26 -0.32 0.72
CA ILE A 37 -22.88 -1.63 0.85
C ILE A 37 -21.89 -2.66 0.31
N VAL A 38 -21.38 -3.52 1.19
CA VAL A 38 -20.67 -4.72 0.76
C VAL A 38 -21.68 -5.60 0.04
N VAL A 39 -21.40 -5.97 -1.20
CA VAL A 39 -22.31 -6.76 -2.02
C VAL A 39 -22.51 -8.13 -1.36
N PRO A 40 -23.72 -8.48 -0.92
CA PRO A 40 -23.94 -9.62 -0.03
C PRO A 40 -23.91 -10.98 -0.75
N LYS A 41 -24.12 -11.02 -2.06
CA LYS A 41 -24.13 -12.23 -2.88
C LYS A 41 -23.19 -12.07 -4.07
N VAL A 42 -21.92 -12.38 -3.84
CA VAL A 42 -20.92 -12.48 -4.89
C VAL A 42 -20.64 -13.96 -5.12
N GLN A 43 -20.79 -14.40 -6.37
CA GLN A 43 -20.39 -15.74 -6.78
C GLN A 43 -19.07 -15.67 -7.53
N TYR A 44 -18.30 -16.75 -7.49
CA TYR A 44 -17.00 -16.79 -8.14
C TYR A 44 -16.77 -18.08 -8.94
N GLN A 45 -15.95 -17.95 -9.98
CA GLN A 45 -15.46 -19.07 -10.77
C GLN A 45 -14.01 -18.79 -11.20
N ILE A 46 -13.16 -19.81 -11.19
CA ILE A 46 -11.78 -19.71 -11.69
C ILE A 46 -11.72 -20.51 -12.99
N THR A 47 -11.28 -19.87 -14.08
CA THR A 47 -11.22 -20.46 -15.42
C THR A 47 -9.86 -20.18 -16.07
N ALA A 48 -9.63 -20.71 -17.27
CA ALA A 48 -8.47 -20.34 -18.08
C ALA A 48 -8.55 -18.87 -18.53
N VAL A 49 -7.41 -18.17 -18.60
CA VAL A 49 -7.33 -16.75 -18.97
C VAL A 49 -7.93 -16.45 -20.35
N GLU A 50 -7.79 -17.38 -21.29
CA GLU A 50 -8.20 -17.25 -22.69
C GLU A 50 -9.73 -17.17 -22.85
N LEU A 51 -10.47 -17.73 -21.90
CA LEU A 51 -11.92 -17.82 -21.97
C LEU A 51 -12.56 -16.42 -22.00
N SER A 52 -13.36 -16.15 -23.04
CA SER A 52 -14.05 -14.86 -23.20
C SER A 52 -15.34 -14.81 -22.38
N ALA A 53 -15.84 -13.59 -22.11
CA ALA A 53 -17.12 -13.42 -21.41
C ALA A 53 -18.28 -14.00 -22.21
N GLU A 54 -18.23 -13.88 -23.54
CA GLU A 54 -19.27 -14.41 -24.44
C GLU A 54 -19.32 -15.94 -24.44
N GLU A 55 -18.16 -16.61 -24.49
CA GLU A 55 -18.08 -18.07 -24.38
C GLU A 55 -18.57 -18.56 -23.01
N LEU A 56 -18.21 -17.87 -21.93
CA LEU A 56 -18.65 -18.18 -20.57
C LEU A 56 -20.17 -18.15 -20.43
N ILE A 57 -20.81 -17.13 -21.03
CA ILE A 57 -22.27 -16.94 -20.96
C ILE A 57 -23.01 -17.90 -21.90
N ARG A 58 -22.45 -18.21 -23.08
CA ARG A 58 -23.07 -19.14 -24.04
C ARG A 58 -23.06 -20.58 -23.57
N ASP A 59 -21.99 -21.02 -22.89
CA ASP A 59 -21.91 -22.36 -22.34
C ASP A 59 -22.64 -22.45 -20.99
N ARG A 60 -23.84 -23.01 -21.01
CA ARG A 60 -24.66 -23.21 -19.80
C ARG A 60 -23.94 -24.03 -18.73
N ALA A 61 -23.11 -25.00 -19.12
CA ALA A 61 -22.41 -25.84 -18.14
C ALA A 61 -21.35 -25.04 -17.37
N LEU A 62 -20.68 -24.08 -18.02
CA LEU A 62 -19.73 -23.18 -17.37
C LEU A 62 -20.43 -22.13 -16.52
N PHE A 63 -21.54 -21.56 -17.01
CA PHE A 63 -22.29 -20.54 -16.26
C PHE A 63 -22.95 -21.07 -14.98
N HIS A 64 -23.24 -22.37 -14.88
CA HIS A 64 -23.77 -22.97 -13.65
C HIS A 64 -22.70 -23.41 -12.63
N GLN A 65 -21.40 -23.27 -12.95
CA GLN A 65 -20.30 -23.64 -12.05
C GLN A 65 -19.85 -22.51 -11.11
N PHE A 66 -20.57 -21.39 -11.07
CA PHE A 66 -20.32 -20.34 -10.10
C PHE A 66 -20.63 -20.83 -8.68
N ASN A 67 -19.64 -20.71 -7.80
CA ASN A 67 -19.78 -21.06 -6.40
C ASN A 67 -20.04 -19.79 -5.58
N ASP A 68 -20.85 -19.89 -4.54
CA ASP A 68 -21.01 -18.79 -3.59
C ASP A 68 -19.69 -18.55 -2.84
N LEU A 69 -19.32 -17.27 -2.67
CA LEU A 69 -18.19 -16.92 -1.82
C LEU A 69 -18.55 -17.19 -0.35
N PRO A 70 -17.84 -18.07 0.36
CA PRO A 70 -18.09 -18.28 1.79
C PRO A 70 -17.80 -16.98 2.55
N ALA A 71 -18.72 -16.61 3.45
CA ALA A 71 -18.60 -15.41 4.26
C ALA A 71 -17.23 -15.35 4.97
N GLY A 72 -16.47 -14.28 4.72
CA GLY A 72 -15.16 -14.04 5.32
C GLY A 72 -13.93 -14.48 4.51
N LYS A 73 -14.07 -15.13 3.34
CA LYS A 73 -12.91 -15.32 2.43
C LYS A 73 -12.67 -14.06 1.60
N ALA A 74 -11.80 -13.18 2.11
CA ALA A 74 -11.44 -11.91 1.48
C ALA A 74 -10.49 -12.06 0.27
N THR A 75 -9.79 -13.19 0.14
CA THR A 75 -8.83 -13.43 -0.95
C THR A 75 -8.88 -14.85 -1.50
N LEU A 76 -8.63 -14.98 -2.81
CA LEU A 76 -8.46 -16.24 -3.52
C LEU A 76 -7.10 -16.27 -4.21
N ARG A 77 -6.51 -17.47 -4.32
CA ARG A 77 -5.23 -17.66 -5.02
C ARG A 77 -5.48 -18.12 -6.43
N VAL A 78 -4.85 -17.44 -7.39
CA VAL A 78 -5.00 -17.69 -8.83
C VAL A 78 -3.61 -17.73 -9.47
N THR A 79 -3.46 -18.51 -10.54
CA THR A 79 -2.20 -18.64 -11.29
C THR A 79 -2.21 -17.69 -12.49
N ALA A 80 -1.04 -17.34 -13.05
CA ALA A 80 -0.94 -16.48 -14.24
C ALA A 80 -1.70 -16.97 -15.49
N GLN A 81 -2.06 -18.27 -15.55
CA GLN A 81 -2.86 -18.85 -16.64
C GLN A 81 -4.37 -18.92 -16.32
N GLN A 82 -4.77 -18.46 -15.13
CA GLN A 82 -6.14 -18.48 -14.66
C GLN A 82 -6.73 -17.07 -14.51
N ALA A 83 -8.02 -16.94 -14.75
CA ALA A 83 -8.79 -15.73 -14.51
C ALA A 83 -9.87 -16.01 -13.46
N LEU A 84 -10.04 -15.06 -12.54
CA LEU A 84 -11.15 -15.06 -11.60
C LEU A 84 -12.31 -14.30 -12.23
N TRP A 85 -13.46 -14.94 -12.24
CA TRP A 85 -14.73 -14.32 -12.58
C TRP A 85 -15.52 -14.11 -11.30
N LEU A 86 -16.00 -12.88 -11.09
CA LEU A 86 -16.96 -12.56 -10.06
C LEU A 86 -18.29 -12.23 -10.71
N LEU A 87 -19.34 -12.93 -10.32
CA LEU A 87 -20.71 -12.69 -10.76
C LEU A 87 -21.48 -12.02 -9.62
N VAL A 88 -22.11 -10.91 -9.95
CA VAL A 88 -22.87 -10.10 -9.00
C VAL A 88 -24.24 -9.78 -9.58
N GLN A 89 -25.27 -10.00 -8.79
CA GLN A 89 -26.63 -9.55 -9.09
C GLN A 89 -26.95 -8.33 -8.24
N LEU A 90 -27.25 -7.23 -8.91
CA LEU A 90 -27.66 -5.98 -8.29
C LEU A 90 -29.16 -5.77 -8.51
N ASN A 91 -29.85 -5.33 -7.47
CA ASN A 91 -31.23 -4.89 -7.54
C ASN A 91 -31.32 -3.43 -7.12
N ASN A 92 -32.10 -2.65 -7.85
CA ASN A 92 -32.49 -1.32 -7.42
C ASN A 92 -33.80 -1.45 -6.63
N PRO A 93 -33.81 -1.26 -5.31
CA PRO A 93 -35.05 -1.32 -4.52
C PRO A 93 -35.88 -0.03 -4.63
N PHE A 94 -35.38 1.00 -5.33
CA PHE A 94 -36.00 2.32 -5.39
C PHE A 94 -36.91 2.47 -6.62
N PRO A 95 -37.99 3.27 -6.49
CA PRO A 95 -38.92 3.56 -7.59
C PRO A 95 -38.37 4.56 -8.62
N GLU A 96 -37.11 4.97 -8.49
CA GLU A 96 -36.43 5.91 -9.39
C GLU A 96 -35.18 5.24 -10.01
N PRO A 97 -34.77 5.65 -11.22
CA PRO A 97 -33.52 5.16 -11.80
C PRO A 97 -32.34 5.57 -10.92
N TRP A 98 -31.39 4.67 -10.76
CA TRP A 98 -30.26 4.83 -9.85
C TRP A 98 -28.94 4.61 -10.56
N GLN A 99 -28.02 5.56 -10.41
CA GLN A 99 -26.64 5.43 -10.86
C GLN A 99 -25.75 5.03 -9.67
N ALA A 100 -25.22 3.82 -9.73
CA ALA A 100 -24.32 3.26 -8.74
C ALA A 100 -22.91 3.10 -9.30
N TRP A 101 -21.92 2.97 -8.42
CA TRP A 101 -20.56 2.64 -8.78
C TRP A 101 -20.15 1.35 -8.09
N LEU A 102 -19.79 0.34 -8.90
CA LEU A 102 -19.19 -0.88 -8.39
C LEU A 102 -17.71 -0.65 -8.18
N HIS A 103 -17.26 -0.84 -6.95
CA HIS A 103 -15.90 -0.60 -6.49
C HIS A 103 -15.21 -1.90 -6.11
N TYR A 104 -14.08 -2.14 -6.76
CA TYR A 104 -13.13 -3.19 -6.45
C TYR A 104 -11.89 -2.57 -5.77
N PRO A 105 -11.75 -2.70 -4.43
CA PRO A 105 -10.73 -1.97 -3.67
C PRO A 105 -9.32 -2.60 -3.73
N PHE A 106 -9.16 -3.75 -4.39
CA PHE A 106 -7.89 -4.49 -4.39
C PHE A 106 -6.95 -4.01 -5.51
N LEU A 107 -5.95 -3.19 -5.16
CA LEU A 107 -5.04 -2.52 -6.08
C LEU A 107 -4.14 -3.46 -6.95
N PRO A 108 -3.61 -4.58 -6.43
CA PRO A 108 -2.63 -5.39 -7.17
C PRO A 108 -3.13 -6.00 -8.50
N ALA A 109 -4.44 -6.05 -8.73
CA ALA A 109 -5.01 -6.68 -9.92
C ALA A 109 -4.47 -6.10 -11.24
N ASP A 110 -3.81 -6.96 -12.02
CA ASP A 110 -3.10 -6.58 -13.26
C ASP A 110 -4.05 -6.10 -14.35
N ARG A 111 -5.12 -6.85 -14.61
CA ARG A 111 -6.16 -6.51 -15.59
C ARG A 111 -7.54 -6.86 -15.07
N LEU A 112 -8.46 -5.94 -15.26
CA LEU A 112 -9.86 -6.00 -14.89
C LEU A 112 -10.71 -5.65 -16.10
N SER A 113 -11.81 -6.36 -16.27
CA SER A 113 -12.81 -6.05 -17.28
C SER A 113 -14.20 -6.22 -16.70
N PHE A 114 -14.99 -5.15 -16.80
CA PHE A 114 -16.36 -5.12 -16.31
C PHE A 114 -17.32 -5.41 -17.46
N TYR A 115 -18.21 -6.37 -17.25
CA TYR A 115 -19.24 -6.75 -18.19
C TYR A 115 -20.62 -6.66 -17.55
N GLN A 116 -21.61 -6.27 -18.34
CA GLN A 116 -23.02 -6.33 -17.99
C GLN A 116 -23.72 -7.37 -18.87
N LEU A 117 -24.39 -8.33 -18.24
CA LEU A 117 -25.18 -9.32 -18.96
C LEU A 117 -26.45 -8.67 -19.50
N GLN A 118 -26.78 -8.98 -20.74
CA GLN A 118 -28.04 -8.57 -21.34
C GLN A 118 -29.11 -9.61 -21.00
N PRO A 119 -30.27 -9.21 -20.44
CA PRO A 119 -31.29 -10.18 -20.01
C PRO A 119 -31.94 -10.93 -21.18
N GLU A 120 -31.99 -10.33 -22.37
CA GLU A 120 -32.70 -10.90 -23.53
C GLU A 120 -31.82 -11.76 -24.45
N ILE A 121 -30.49 -11.57 -24.40
CA ILE A 121 -29.53 -12.22 -25.30
C ILE A 121 -28.37 -12.77 -24.47
N PRO A 122 -27.92 -14.02 -24.68
CA PRO A 122 -26.74 -14.58 -24.00
C PRO A 122 -25.46 -13.89 -24.49
N SER A 123 -25.29 -12.64 -24.10
CA SER A 123 -24.20 -11.74 -24.47
C SER A 123 -23.85 -10.83 -23.29
N ALA A 124 -22.58 -10.43 -23.25
CA ALA A 124 -22.06 -9.50 -22.26
C ALA A 124 -21.64 -8.21 -22.96
N GLN A 125 -22.19 -7.08 -22.52
CA GLN A 125 -21.69 -5.77 -22.91
C GLN A 125 -20.46 -5.43 -22.08
N LEU A 126 -19.33 -5.14 -22.72
CA LEU A 126 -18.15 -4.61 -22.05
C LEU A 126 -18.43 -3.16 -21.61
N LEU A 127 -18.35 -2.90 -20.32
CA LEU A 127 -18.52 -1.56 -19.74
C LEU A 127 -17.20 -0.77 -19.68
N GLY A 128 -16.09 -1.46 -19.43
CA GLY A 128 -14.79 -0.83 -19.26
C GLY A 128 -13.68 -1.83 -18.94
N LYS A 129 -12.43 -1.42 -19.19
CA LYS A 129 -11.20 -2.16 -18.86
C LYS A 129 -10.32 -1.27 -18.00
N THR A 130 -9.68 -1.86 -17.01
CA THR A 130 -8.76 -1.14 -16.11
C THR A 130 -7.80 -2.12 -15.44
N GLY A 131 -6.80 -1.66 -14.70
CA GLY A 131 -5.83 -2.56 -14.06
C GLY A 131 -4.53 -1.88 -13.69
N SER A 132 -3.65 -2.61 -13.00
CA SER A 132 -2.33 -2.12 -12.58
C SER A 132 -1.32 -2.08 -13.74
N LEU A 133 -1.55 -2.89 -14.79
CA LEU A 133 -0.74 -2.94 -16.02
C LEU A 133 -1.30 -2.11 -17.17
N LEU A 134 -2.35 -1.33 -16.92
CA LEU A 134 -2.94 -0.42 -17.89
C LEU A 134 -2.62 1.04 -17.53
N PRO A 135 -2.51 1.95 -18.50
CA PRO A 135 -2.30 3.37 -18.23
C PRO A 135 -3.35 3.92 -17.26
N TYR A 136 -2.96 4.87 -16.43
CA TYR A 136 -3.86 5.44 -15.41
C TYR A 136 -5.13 6.06 -16.02
N SER A 137 -5.06 6.53 -17.27
CA SER A 137 -6.20 7.07 -18.03
C SER A 137 -7.31 6.07 -18.32
N GLU A 138 -7.04 4.75 -18.25
CA GLU A 138 -8.06 3.70 -18.40
C GLU A 138 -8.93 3.54 -17.14
N ARG A 139 -8.61 4.25 -16.05
CA ARG A 139 -9.45 4.26 -14.84
C ARG A 139 -10.62 5.21 -15.03
N ALA A 140 -11.83 4.75 -14.71
CA ALA A 140 -13.04 5.57 -14.81
C ALA A 140 -13.03 6.77 -13.85
N LEU A 141 -12.46 6.62 -12.64
CA LEU A 141 -12.29 7.69 -11.67
C LEU A 141 -10.91 7.61 -10.99
N PRO A 142 -10.33 8.74 -10.57
CA PRO A 142 -9.05 8.81 -9.87
C PRO A 142 -9.19 8.47 -8.37
N VAL A 143 -9.80 7.33 -8.07
CA VAL A 143 -9.98 6.82 -6.69
C VAL A 143 -9.04 5.64 -6.42
N ARG A 144 -8.84 5.28 -5.15
CA ARG A 144 -8.09 4.05 -4.81
C ARG A 144 -8.91 2.82 -5.17
N GLY A 145 -8.27 1.86 -5.83
CA GLY A 145 -8.96 0.70 -6.42
C GLY A 145 -9.52 1.00 -7.80
N TYR A 146 -10.50 0.22 -8.21
CA TYR A 146 -11.06 0.24 -9.56
C TYR A 146 -12.57 0.36 -9.49
N VAL A 147 -13.15 1.27 -10.27
CA VAL A 147 -14.58 1.56 -10.23
C VAL A 147 -15.18 1.58 -11.61
N GLN A 148 -16.44 1.18 -11.70
CA GLN A 148 -17.24 1.24 -12.93
C GLN A 148 -18.65 1.73 -12.61
N SER A 149 -19.16 2.68 -13.41
CA SER A 149 -20.52 3.17 -13.29
C SER A 149 -21.53 2.16 -13.83
N ILE A 150 -22.63 1.96 -13.11
CA ILE A 150 -23.75 1.10 -13.49
C ILE A 150 -25.03 1.91 -13.33
N SER A 151 -25.86 1.89 -14.37
CA SER A 151 -27.20 2.48 -14.33
C SER A 151 -28.23 1.38 -14.17
N LEU A 152 -29.08 1.51 -13.16
CA LEU A 152 -30.19 0.61 -12.87
C LEU A 152 -31.49 1.36 -13.04
N GLU A 153 -32.44 0.78 -13.78
CA GLU A 153 -33.79 1.34 -13.87
C GLU A 153 -34.53 1.22 -12.53
N ALA A 154 -35.62 1.97 -12.38
CA ALA A 154 -36.50 1.89 -11.22
C ALA A 154 -37.00 0.45 -11.02
N ASN A 155 -36.83 -0.10 -9.81
CA ASN A 155 -37.13 -1.50 -9.49
C ASN A 155 -36.43 -2.54 -10.40
N GLY A 156 -35.41 -2.11 -11.15
CA GLY A 156 -34.68 -2.94 -12.10
C GLY A 156 -33.63 -3.82 -11.43
N SER A 157 -33.13 -4.79 -12.18
CA SER A 157 -31.98 -5.60 -11.77
C SER A 157 -30.95 -5.68 -12.89
N ALA A 158 -29.68 -5.79 -12.52
CA ALA A 158 -28.59 -6.03 -13.46
C ALA A 158 -27.69 -7.14 -12.95
N THR A 159 -27.25 -8.00 -13.87
CA THR A 159 -26.23 -9.00 -13.58
C THR A 159 -24.92 -8.53 -14.18
N LEU A 160 -23.90 -8.43 -13.32
CA LEU A 160 -22.56 -7.99 -13.68
C LEU A 160 -21.59 -9.14 -13.56
N LEU A 161 -20.60 -9.10 -14.43
CA LEU A 161 -19.55 -10.10 -14.51
C LEU A 161 -18.22 -9.36 -14.58
N LEU A 162 -17.37 -9.61 -13.60
CA LEU A 162 -16.05 -8.99 -13.47
C LEU A 162 -14.99 -10.05 -13.76
N LYS A 163 -14.20 -9.84 -14.82
CA LYS A 163 -13.01 -10.65 -15.11
C LYS A 163 -11.81 -10.02 -14.44
N ILE A 164 -11.08 -10.79 -13.65
CA ILE A 164 -9.84 -10.36 -13.00
C ILE A 164 -8.72 -11.31 -13.40
N GLN A 165 -7.64 -10.73 -13.91
CA GLN A 165 -6.40 -11.43 -14.26
C GLN A 165 -5.29 -10.88 -13.38
N ASP A 166 -4.62 -11.76 -12.65
CA ASP A 166 -3.46 -11.47 -11.80
C ASP A 166 -2.69 -12.79 -11.60
N ALA A 167 -1.38 -12.70 -11.40
CA ALA A 167 -0.50 -13.84 -11.19
C ALA A 167 -0.42 -14.31 -9.72
N SER A 168 -1.31 -13.86 -8.82
CA SER A 168 -1.11 -14.09 -7.38
C SER A 168 -2.38 -14.25 -6.54
N LEU A 169 -2.71 -13.25 -5.72
CA LEU A 169 -3.81 -13.21 -4.77
C LEU A 169 -4.81 -12.20 -5.26
N LEU A 170 -6.08 -12.58 -5.33
CA LEU A 170 -7.15 -11.70 -5.77
C LEU A 170 -8.10 -11.45 -4.61
N GLY A 171 -8.38 -10.17 -4.35
CA GLY A 171 -9.47 -9.77 -3.47
C GLY A 171 -10.81 -10.19 -4.07
N THR A 172 -11.75 -10.57 -3.21
CA THR A 172 -13.12 -10.94 -3.58
C THR A 172 -14.15 -9.91 -3.15
N GLU A 173 -13.73 -8.92 -2.38
CA GLU A 173 -14.60 -7.85 -1.90
C GLU A 173 -15.02 -6.93 -3.03
N LEU A 174 -16.33 -6.74 -3.17
CA LEU A 174 -16.95 -5.75 -4.03
C LEU A 174 -17.86 -4.86 -3.19
N ARG A 175 -17.76 -3.56 -3.43
CA ARG A 175 -18.56 -2.56 -2.74
C ARG A 175 -19.39 -1.81 -3.76
N LEU A 176 -20.58 -1.43 -3.36
CA LEU A 176 -21.43 -0.55 -4.12
C LEU A 176 -21.56 0.78 -3.39
N ALA A 177 -21.25 1.86 -4.09
CA ALA A 177 -21.25 3.21 -3.52
C ALA A 177 -21.81 4.23 -4.52
N SER A 178 -22.25 5.38 -4.01
CA SER A 178 -22.60 6.53 -4.83
C SER A 178 -21.35 7.36 -5.16
N LEU A 179 -21.43 8.17 -6.23
CA LEU A 179 -20.31 9.03 -6.64
C LEU A 179 -19.86 10.00 -5.54
N PRO A 180 -20.76 10.73 -4.83
CA PRO A 180 -20.35 11.66 -3.79
C PRO A 180 -19.55 11.00 -2.66
N ILE A 181 -19.92 9.76 -2.28
CA ILE A 181 -19.24 9.02 -1.23
C ILE A 181 -17.84 8.61 -1.67
N LEU A 182 -17.72 8.03 -2.87
CA LEU A 182 -16.41 7.64 -3.40
C LEU A 182 -15.45 8.83 -3.54
N LEU A 183 -15.96 9.99 -3.96
CA LEU A 183 -15.16 11.21 -4.06
C LEU A 183 -14.78 11.75 -2.67
N ALA A 184 -15.69 11.73 -1.70
CA ALA A 184 -15.39 12.14 -0.32
C ALA A 184 -14.32 11.23 0.32
N GLU A 185 -14.46 9.91 0.18
CA GLU A 185 -13.47 8.94 0.66
C GLU A 185 -12.11 9.14 -0.03
N ALA A 186 -12.10 9.35 -1.35
CA ALA A 186 -10.88 9.58 -2.10
C ALA A 186 -10.18 10.89 -1.70
N GLN A 187 -10.94 11.96 -1.42
CA GLN A 187 -10.38 13.22 -0.91
C GLN A 187 -9.78 13.05 0.48
N GLN A 188 -10.46 12.34 1.38
CA GLN A 188 -9.93 12.06 2.71
C GLN A 188 -8.63 11.25 2.63
N GLN A 189 -8.61 10.18 1.83
CA GLN A 189 -7.44 9.35 1.60
C GLN A 189 -6.26 10.13 0.99
N LEU A 190 -6.54 11.04 0.05
CA LEU A 190 -5.52 11.91 -0.54
C LEU A 190 -4.91 12.84 0.51
N LEU A 191 -5.73 13.42 1.39
CA LEU A 191 -5.27 14.29 2.46
C LEU A 191 -4.40 13.53 3.47
N GLU A 192 -4.82 12.32 3.86
CA GLU A 192 -4.04 11.44 4.74
C GLU A 192 -2.66 11.11 4.15
N ASP A 193 -2.61 10.76 2.86
CA ASP A 193 -1.35 10.44 2.21
C ASP A 193 -0.46 11.66 2.00
N ALA A 194 -1.03 12.79 1.63
CA ALA A 194 -0.30 14.03 1.45
C ALA A 194 0.35 14.48 2.77
N LEU A 195 -0.39 14.36 3.89
CA LEU A 195 0.11 14.63 5.22
C LEU A 195 1.26 13.68 5.59
N LEU A 196 1.05 12.37 5.42
CA LEU A 196 2.06 11.36 5.73
C LEU A 196 3.34 11.56 4.90
N SER A 197 3.18 11.76 3.60
CA SER A 197 4.29 11.97 2.67
C SER A 197 5.02 13.27 2.96
N GLY A 198 4.30 14.34 3.28
CA GLY A 198 4.86 15.63 3.66
C GLY A 198 5.68 15.57 4.96
N VAL A 199 5.16 14.89 5.99
CA VAL A 199 5.88 14.69 7.26
C VAL A 199 7.15 13.86 7.03
N LEU A 200 7.09 12.80 6.22
CA LEU A 200 8.24 11.99 5.86
C LEU A 200 9.31 12.80 5.11
N LEU A 201 8.90 13.62 4.14
CA LEU A 201 9.83 14.44 3.36
C LEU A 201 10.49 15.50 4.25
N LEU A 202 9.74 16.14 5.14
CA LEU A 202 10.28 17.06 6.13
C LEU A 202 11.28 16.37 7.07
N LEU A 203 10.99 15.13 7.48
CA LEU A 203 11.91 14.31 8.28
C LEU A 203 13.22 14.05 7.52
N VAL A 204 13.14 13.66 6.24
CA VAL A 204 14.32 13.47 5.38
C VAL A 204 15.17 14.73 5.32
N LEU A 205 14.57 15.89 5.04
CA LEU A 205 15.28 17.17 4.99
C LEU A 205 15.93 17.51 6.33
N THR A 206 15.23 17.27 7.44
CA THR A 206 15.77 17.50 8.79
C THR A 206 16.97 16.60 9.08
N ILE A 207 16.91 15.32 8.72
CA ILE A 207 18.00 14.36 8.92
C ILE A 207 19.20 14.72 8.02
N LEU A 208 18.97 15.12 6.77
CA LEU A 208 20.03 15.58 5.87
C LEU A 208 20.71 16.83 6.41
N TYR A 209 19.94 17.79 6.91
CA TYR A 209 20.49 18.99 7.54
C TYR A 209 21.32 18.64 8.79
N CYS A 210 20.81 17.76 9.66
CA CYS A 210 21.57 17.25 10.80
C CYS A 210 22.84 16.51 10.38
N SER A 211 22.79 15.72 9.30
CA SER A 211 23.94 15.03 8.73
C SER A 211 25.02 16.02 8.29
N TRP A 212 24.63 17.09 7.62
CA TRP A 212 25.53 18.15 7.18
C TRP A 212 26.17 18.87 8.38
N LEU A 213 25.37 19.22 9.39
CA LEU A 213 25.84 19.91 10.59
C LEU A 213 26.79 19.05 11.44
N GLN A 214 26.46 17.77 11.64
CA GLN A 214 27.25 16.85 12.45
C GLN A 214 28.39 16.19 11.67
N ARG A 215 28.46 16.41 10.34
CA ARG A 215 29.35 15.71 9.39
C ARG A 215 29.30 14.18 9.53
N ASN A 216 28.14 13.66 9.93
CA ASN A 216 27.95 12.23 10.19
C ASN A 216 27.26 11.55 9.01
N THR A 217 28.07 10.96 8.13
CA THR A 217 27.60 10.20 6.96
C THR A 217 26.60 9.07 7.27
N ALA A 218 26.53 8.54 8.50
CA ALA A 218 25.50 7.57 8.86
C ALA A 218 24.09 8.16 8.70
N LEU A 219 23.91 9.43 9.06
CA LEU A 219 22.61 10.12 8.94
C LEU A 219 22.20 10.32 7.47
N CYS A 220 23.14 10.42 6.53
CA CYS A 220 22.79 10.41 5.10
C CYS A 220 22.12 9.09 4.68
N PHE A 221 22.62 7.94 5.16
CA PHE A 221 21.99 6.65 4.87
C PHE A 221 20.62 6.53 5.52
N LEU A 222 20.45 7.08 6.73
CA LEU A 222 19.14 7.14 7.39
C LEU A 222 18.15 8.01 6.61
N ALA A 223 18.57 9.15 6.08
CA ALA A 223 17.75 9.98 5.21
C ALA A 223 17.37 9.24 3.92
N GLY A 224 18.33 8.53 3.29
CA GLY A 224 18.07 7.71 2.11
C GLY A 224 17.06 6.58 2.37
N PHE A 225 17.09 5.99 3.56
CA PHE A 225 16.09 5.02 4.00
C PHE A 225 14.68 5.63 4.03
N TYR A 226 14.50 6.76 4.73
CA TYR A 226 13.18 7.40 4.84
C TYR A 226 12.68 7.95 3.50
N LEU A 227 13.57 8.43 2.63
CA LEU A 227 13.22 8.89 1.29
C LEU A 227 12.73 7.72 0.43
N SER A 228 13.48 6.61 0.43
CA SER A 228 13.08 5.38 -0.28
C SER A 228 11.76 4.84 0.28
N PHE A 229 11.54 4.95 1.58
CA PHE A 229 10.33 4.50 2.25
C PHE A 229 9.11 5.36 1.89
N ALA A 230 9.28 6.68 1.79
CA ALA A 230 8.24 7.59 1.30
C ALA A 230 7.83 7.23 -0.14
N LEU A 231 8.80 6.86 -0.98
CA LEU A 231 8.52 6.38 -2.33
C LEU A 231 7.75 5.05 -2.32
N VAL A 232 8.13 4.08 -1.47
CA VAL A 232 7.37 2.83 -1.29
C VAL A 232 5.91 3.11 -0.92
N LEU A 233 5.67 3.98 0.06
CA LEU A 233 4.32 4.37 0.46
C LEU A 233 3.54 5.04 -0.67
N GLY A 234 4.17 5.97 -1.39
CA GLY A 234 3.56 6.63 -2.53
C GLY A 234 3.14 5.65 -3.63
N ILE A 235 3.95 4.62 -3.89
CA ILE A 235 3.65 3.57 -4.86
C ILE A 235 2.48 2.70 -4.39
N LEU A 236 2.56 2.19 -3.17
CA LEU A 236 1.56 1.26 -2.66
C LEU A 236 0.18 1.91 -2.42
N ASN A 237 0.15 3.23 -2.18
CA ASN A 237 -1.10 4.01 -2.10
C ASN A 237 -1.63 4.45 -3.47
N GLY A 238 -0.87 4.27 -4.54
CA GLY A 238 -1.23 4.66 -5.91
C GLY A 238 -0.96 6.13 -6.27
N LEU A 239 -0.47 6.95 -5.33
CA LEU A 239 -0.12 8.35 -5.58
C LEU A 239 1.03 8.50 -6.57
N ALA A 240 2.10 7.71 -6.40
CA ALA A 240 3.27 7.79 -7.27
C ALA A 240 2.90 7.40 -8.71
N PHE A 241 2.04 6.39 -8.87
CA PHE A 241 1.57 6.00 -10.20
C PHE A 241 0.76 7.11 -10.87
N ASN A 242 -0.16 7.75 -10.13
CA ASN A 242 -0.96 8.87 -10.66
C ASN A 242 -0.09 10.09 -11.04
N GLN A 243 0.87 10.46 -10.20
CA GLN A 243 1.59 11.75 -10.34
C GLN A 243 2.91 11.66 -11.13
N LEU A 244 3.65 10.56 -11.04
CA LEU A 244 5.02 10.48 -11.55
C LEU A 244 5.13 9.72 -12.88
N TRP A 245 4.35 8.66 -13.08
CA TRP A 245 4.40 7.85 -14.31
C TRP A 245 3.03 7.29 -14.73
N PRO A 246 1.99 8.12 -14.88
CA PRO A 246 0.63 7.65 -15.20
C PRO A 246 0.51 6.92 -16.54
N VAL A 247 1.43 7.20 -17.48
CA VAL A 247 1.46 6.60 -18.82
C VAL A 247 2.18 5.24 -18.84
N TYR A 248 3.08 4.99 -17.88
CA TYR A 248 3.98 3.83 -17.90
C TYR A 248 3.71 2.90 -16.69
N PRO A 249 2.64 2.09 -16.75
CA PRO A 249 2.26 1.19 -15.65
C PRO A 249 3.33 0.16 -15.31
N GLU A 250 4.11 -0.28 -16.29
CA GLU A 250 5.20 -1.26 -16.13
C GLU A 250 6.28 -0.81 -15.14
N LEU A 251 6.46 0.51 -14.98
CA LEU A 251 7.42 1.07 -14.02
C LEU A 251 6.98 0.86 -12.58
N ASN A 252 5.67 0.76 -12.32
CA ASN A 252 5.14 0.70 -10.97
C ASN A 252 5.68 -0.49 -10.16
N PRO A 253 5.55 -1.76 -10.64
CA PRO A 253 6.15 -2.89 -9.94
C PRO A 253 7.69 -2.84 -9.97
N VAL A 254 8.34 -2.29 -11.01
CA VAL A 254 9.81 -2.23 -11.06
C VAL A 254 10.36 -1.29 -9.99
N ILE A 255 9.84 -0.07 -9.91
CA ILE A 255 10.28 0.96 -8.96
C ILE A 255 9.95 0.54 -7.53
N LEU A 256 8.84 -0.17 -7.28
CA LEU A 256 8.51 -0.68 -5.95
C LEU A 256 9.65 -1.55 -5.39
N TYR A 257 10.16 -2.49 -6.18
CA TYR A 257 11.22 -3.41 -5.73
C TYR A 257 12.56 -2.69 -5.57
N ILE A 258 12.87 -1.75 -6.48
CA ILE A 258 14.06 -0.89 -6.36
C ILE A 258 13.98 -0.03 -5.10
N ALA A 259 12.82 0.55 -4.79
CA ALA A 259 12.61 1.39 -3.62
C ALA A 259 12.72 0.58 -2.31
N VAL A 260 12.09 -0.61 -2.24
CA VAL A 260 12.23 -1.49 -1.07
C VAL A 260 13.69 -1.95 -0.91
N GLY A 261 14.34 -2.38 -1.98
CA GLY A 261 15.75 -2.76 -1.95
C GLY A 261 16.66 -1.59 -1.52
N SER A 262 16.36 -0.37 -1.95
CA SER A 262 17.07 0.84 -1.51
C SER A 262 16.85 1.14 -0.03
N CYS A 263 15.64 0.95 0.51
CA CYS A 263 15.40 1.00 1.95
C CYS A 263 16.32 0.03 2.70
N LEU A 264 16.31 -1.25 2.30
CA LEU A 264 17.12 -2.28 2.95
C LEU A 264 18.62 -1.98 2.87
N LEU A 265 19.08 -1.51 1.70
CA LEU A 265 20.49 -1.16 1.50
C LEU A 265 20.88 0.03 2.39
N CYS A 266 20.11 1.11 2.39
CA CYS A 266 20.32 2.27 3.24
C CYS A 266 20.33 1.89 4.74
N LEU A 267 19.42 1.01 5.16
CA LEU A 267 19.36 0.51 6.54
C LEU A 267 20.62 -0.30 6.91
N SER A 268 21.08 -1.18 6.02
CA SER A 268 22.31 -1.96 6.22
C SER A 268 23.58 -1.10 6.20
N LEU A 269 23.60 -0.02 5.43
CA LEU A 269 24.72 0.93 5.41
C LEU A 269 24.71 1.82 6.65
N PHE A 270 23.53 2.22 7.11
CA PHE A 270 23.35 2.92 8.38
C PHE A 270 23.88 2.06 9.54
N SER A 271 23.45 0.80 9.68
CA SER A 271 23.91 -0.08 10.75
C SER A 271 25.42 -0.34 10.67
N ARG A 272 25.97 -0.51 9.47
CA ARG A 272 27.42 -0.63 9.29
C ARG A 272 28.18 0.57 9.82
N ARG A 273 27.68 1.78 9.56
CA ARG A 273 28.36 3.04 9.89
C ARG A 273 28.17 3.43 11.36
N SER A 274 27.01 3.14 11.96
CA SER A 274 26.66 3.57 13.32
C SER A 274 26.90 2.51 14.39
N LEU A 275 26.63 1.24 14.09
CA LEU A 275 26.63 0.13 15.05
C LEU A 275 27.92 -0.71 14.94
N LEU A 276 28.35 -1.06 13.72
CA LEU A 276 29.46 -2.00 13.52
C LEU A 276 30.87 -1.43 13.75
N GLN A 277 31.02 -0.16 14.13
CA GLN A 277 32.31 0.37 14.60
C GLN A 277 32.78 -0.34 15.88
N TYR A 278 31.84 -0.89 16.65
CA TYR A 278 32.08 -1.51 17.96
C TYR A 278 31.91 -3.03 17.96
N ALA A 279 31.69 -3.64 16.78
CA ALA A 279 31.37 -5.05 16.64
C ALA A 279 32.49 -5.85 15.93
N GLY A 280 32.57 -7.15 16.24
CA GLY A 280 33.57 -8.05 15.65
C GLY A 280 33.35 -8.37 14.17
N SER A 281 34.32 -9.07 13.57
CA SER A 281 34.34 -9.42 12.13
C SER A 281 33.07 -10.16 11.65
N ARG A 282 32.49 -11.04 12.48
CA ARG A 282 31.26 -11.78 12.16
C ARG A 282 30.05 -10.85 11.91
N ALA A 283 29.88 -9.80 12.72
CA ALA A 283 28.79 -8.86 12.55
C ALA A 283 28.92 -8.06 11.23
N ARG A 284 30.16 -7.77 10.82
CA ARG A 284 30.45 -7.14 9.53
C ARG A 284 30.10 -8.04 8.35
N GLN A 285 30.41 -9.34 8.44
CA GLN A 285 30.04 -10.32 7.41
C GLN A 285 28.52 -10.48 7.29
N LEU A 286 27.81 -10.58 8.42
CA LEU A 286 26.34 -10.61 8.41
C LEU A 286 25.75 -9.36 7.77
N ASN A 287 26.29 -8.18 8.05
CA ASN A 287 25.83 -6.95 7.40
C ASN A 287 26.13 -6.91 5.89
N MET A 288 27.25 -7.51 5.45
CA MET A 288 27.52 -7.67 4.02
C MET A 288 26.49 -8.58 3.34
N LEU A 289 26.06 -9.66 4.01
CA LEU A 289 24.98 -10.52 3.52
C LEU A 289 23.66 -9.73 3.41
N ALA A 290 23.32 -8.91 4.40
CA ALA A 290 22.13 -8.04 4.34
C ALA A 290 22.20 -7.03 3.17
N ALA A 291 23.36 -6.38 2.98
CA ALA A 291 23.58 -5.48 1.86
C ALA A 291 23.52 -6.20 0.50
N ALA A 292 24.07 -7.41 0.40
CA ALA A 292 23.99 -8.23 -0.80
C ALA A 292 22.55 -8.65 -1.11
N ALA A 293 21.77 -9.06 -0.09
CA ALA A 293 20.34 -9.37 -0.23
C ALA A 293 19.53 -8.15 -0.70
N ALA A 294 19.86 -6.95 -0.22
CA ALA A 294 19.26 -5.70 -0.66
C ALA A 294 19.61 -5.37 -2.12
N LEU A 295 20.88 -5.52 -2.52
CA LEU A 295 21.31 -5.33 -3.90
C LEU A 295 20.66 -6.34 -4.85
N LEU A 296 20.58 -7.61 -4.46
CA LEU A 296 19.86 -8.64 -5.21
C LEU A 296 18.39 -8.25 -5.42
N LEU A 297 17.76 -7.64 -4.43
CA LEU A 297 16.39 -7.15 -4.56
C LEU A 297 16.28 -5.95 -5.52
N ILE A 298 17.21 -5.00 -5.46
CA ILE A 298 17.26 -3.84 -6.39
C ILE A 298 17.36 -4.30 -7.85
N PHE A 299 18.21 -5.29 -8.12
CA PHE A 299 18.40 -5.82 -9.47
C PHE A 299 17.39 -6.91 -9.85
N SER A 300 16.55 -7.36 -8.92
CA SER A 300 15.55 -8.42 -9.15
C SER A 300 14.62 -8.16 -10.35
N PRO A 301 14.23 -6.92 -10.70
CA PRO A 301 13.39 -6.69 -11.87
C PRO A 301 14.00 -7.17 -13.19
N LEU A 302 15.34 -7.26 -13.29
CA LEU A 302 16.06 -7.65 -14.50
C LEU A 302 16.07 -9.16 -14.77
N PHE A 303 16.00 -9.99 -13.72
CA PHE A 303 16.22 -11.43 -13.84
C PHE A 303 15.12 -12.29 -13.21
N ALA A 304 14.33 -11.75 -12.28
CA ALA A 304 13.27 -12.49 -11.61
C ALA A 304 11.92 -12.26 -12.30
N SER A 305 11.09 -13.30 -12.37
CA SER A 305 9.72 -13.22 -12.90
C SER A 305 8.72 -13.93 -11.99
N GLY A 306 7.48 -13.42 -11.93
CA GLY A 306 6.37 -14.04 -11.20
C GLY A 306 6.65 -14.31 -9.71
N PRO A 307 6.42 -15.55 -9.21
CA PRO A 307 6.48 -15.85 -7.78
C PRO A 307 7.87 -15.67 -7.16
N LEU A 308 8.92 -15.81 -7.98
CA LEU A 308 10.31 -15.67 -7.52
C LEU A 308 10.60 -14.22 -7.08
N LYS A 309 10.02 -13.21 -7.74
CA LYS A 309 10.14 -11.81 -7.32
C LYS A 309 9.59 -11.62 -5.90
N LEU A 310 8.37 -12.10 -5.64
CA LEU A 310 7.74 -12.01 -4.32
C LEU A 310 8.54 -12.76 -3.26
N GLN A 311 9.03 -13.96 -3.55
CA GLN A 311 9.87 -14.71 -2.62
C GLN A 311 11.17 -13.96 -2.28
N LEU A 312 11.85 -13.39 -3.29
CA LEU A 312 13.04 -12.56 -3.06
C LEU A 312 12.71 -11.35 -2.19
N LEU A 313 11.59 -10.67 -2.44
CA LEU A 313 11.13 -9.55 -1.61
C LEU A 313 11.00 -9.95 -0.14
N PHE A 314 10.24 -11.01 0.15
CA PHE A 314 10.03 -11.46 1.52
C PHE A 314 11.33 -11.93 2.18
N VAL A 315 12.13 -12.75 1.49
CA VAL A 315 13.40 -13.26 2.03
C VAL A 315 14.38 -12.13 2.29
N SER A 316 14.58 -11.20 1.34
CA SER A 316 15.51 -10.08 1.51
C SER A 316 15.09 -9.14 2.64
N VAL A 317 13.78 -8.87 2.76
CA VAL A 317 13.26 -8.07 3.89
C VAL A 317 13.51 -8.81 5.21
N SER A 318 13.08 -10.06 5.34
CA SER A 318 13.25 -10.84 6.58
C SER A 318 14.71 -10.95 7.00
N VAL A 319 15.62 -11.32 6.08
CA VAL A 319 17.06 -11.46 6.37
C VAL A 319 17.67 -10.15 6.84
N THR A 320 17.46 -9.05 6.10
CA THR A 320 18.04 -7.75 6.46
C THR A 320 17.49 -7.25 7.80
N LEU A 321 16.18 -7.37 8.03
CA LEU A 321 15.58 -6.94 9.28
C LEU A 321 16.07 -7.77 10.46
N SER A 322 16.11 -9.10 10.35
CA SER A 322 16.62 -9.98 11.41
C SER A 322 18.06 -9.64 11.77
N ILE A 323 18.92 -9.44 10.77
CA ILE A 323 20.33 -9.10 11.00
C ILE A 323 20.48 -7.75 11.70
N VAL A 324 19.74 -6.72 11.25
CA VAL A 324 19.80 -5.37 11.84
C VAL A 324 19.26 -5.37 13.28
N ILE A 325 18.16 -6.07 13.55
CA ILE A 325 17.60 -6.21 14.90
C ILE A 325 18.60 -6.90 15.83
N ILE A 326 19.15 -8.06 15.42
CA ILE A 326 20.11 -8.82 16.24
C ILE A 326 21.34 -7.97 16.55
N GLN A 327 21.87 -7.24 15.56
CA GLN A 327 23.00 -6.34 15.76
C GLN A 327 22.66 -5.19 16.72
N ALA A 328 21.48 -4.59 16.58
CA ALA A 328 20.99 -3.52 17.45
C ALA A 328 20.87 -3.99 18.91
N ILE A 329 20.28 -5.18 19.14
CA ILE A 329 20.14 -5.76 20.48
C ILE A 329 21.51 -6.12 21.06
N TYR A 330 22.37 -6.80 20.30
CA TYR A 330 23.69 -7.21 20.75
C TYR A 330 24.51 -6.00 21.22
N ILE A 331 24.60 -4.96 20.40
CA ILE A 331 25.36 -3.75 20.75
C ILE A 331 24.71 -3.00 21.91
N SER A 332 23.38 -2.96 22.00
CA SER A 332 22.70 -2.35 23.14
C SER A 332 23.00 -3.06 24.46
N LEU A 333 23.28 -4.37 24.44
CA LEU A 333 23.59 -5.15 25.64
C LEU A 333 25.09 -5.13 25.97
N THR A 334 25.97 -5.08 24.98
CA THR A 334 27.42 -5.21 25.20
C THR A 334 28.16 -3.90 25.40
N THR A 335 27.59 -2.76 25.00
CA THR A 335 28.28 -1.46 25.07
C THR A 335 27.58 -0.47 25.99
N GLU A 336 28.27 -0.02 27.05
CA GLU A 336 27.87 1.10 27.93
C GLU A 336 28.03 2.48 27.26
N LEU A 337 27.89 2.55 25.93
CA LEU A 337 27.95 3.80 25.20
C LEU A 337 26.64 4.56 25.45
N LYS A 338 26.72 5.75 26.06
CA LYS A 338 25.58 6.68 26.25
C LYS A 338 24.79 6.97 24.95
N ALA A 339 25.37 6.69 23.78
CA ALA A 339 24.77 6.86 22.45
C ALA A 339 24.39 5.54 21.73
N ALA A 340 24.92 4.37 22.12
CA ALA A 340 24.57 3.09 21.50
C ALA A 340 23.07 2.73 21.55
N PRO A 341 22.35 2.93 22.68
CA PRO A 341 20.92 2.62 22.70
C PRO A 341 20.13 3.53 21.73
N ARG A 342 20.64 4.72 21.40
CA ARG A 342 19.98 5.64 20.47
C ARG A 342 20.03 5.15 19.02
N TYR A 343 21.19 4.69 18.57
CA TYR A 343 21.36 4.15 17.22
C TYR A 343 20.67 2.80 17.05
N ALA A 344 20.73 1.95 18.08
CA ALA A 344 19.98 0.70 18.12
C ALA A 344 18.46 0.96 18.03
N LEU A 345 17.95 1.97 18.76
CA LEU A 345 16.54 2.30 18.75
C LEU A 345 16.08 2.97 17.44
N GLN A 346 16.93 3.75 16.78
CA GLN A 346 16.65 4.26 15.43
C GLN A 346 16.56 3.11 14.40
N ALA A 347 17.47 2.14 14.47
CA ALA A 347 17.44 0.96 13.61
C ALA A 347 16.19 0.09 13.84
N THR A 348 15.77 -0.09 15.11
CA THR A 348 14.53 -0.82 15.42
C THR A 348 13.30 -0.05 14.97
N LEU A 349 13.23 1.27 15.13
CA LEU A 349 12.12 2.10 14.64
C LEU A 349 11.98 2.04 13.11
N GLY A 350 13.09 2.14 12.36
CA GLY A 350 13.07 1.96 10.91
C GLY A 350 12.61 0.56 10.49
N THR A 351 13.00 -0.46 11.25
CA THR A 351 12.56 -1.84 11.05
C THR A 351 11.06 -2.02 11.31
N PHE A 352 10.56 -1.43 12.39
CA PHE A 352 9.13 -1.41 12.69
C PHE A 352 8.33 -0.74 11.56
N CYS A 353 8.80 0.39 11.01
CA CYS A 353 8.13 1.05 9.89
C CYS A 353 7.95 0.11 8.67
N LEU A 354 8.97 -0.68 8.32
CA LEU A 354 8.88 -1.65 7.21
C LEU A 354 7.92 -2.81 7.53
N LEU A 355 7.96 -3.34 8.75
CA LEU A 355 7.03 -4.39 9.19
C LEU A 355 5.58 -3.88 9.21
N PHE A 356 5.37 -2.63 9.64
CA PHE A 356 4.04 -2.01 9.68
C PHE A 356 3.46 -1.80 8.28
N VAL A 357 4.29 -1.49 7.28
CA VAL A 357 3.82 -1.45 5.88
C VAL A 357 3.36 -2.83 5.43
N GLN A 358 4.08 -3.90 5.76
CA GLN A 358 3.64 -5.26 5.40
C GLN A 358 2.28 -5.61 6.04
N THR A 359 2.04 -5.22 7.29
CA THR A 359 0.79 -5.54 7.99
C THR A 359 -0.40 -4.69 7.51
N ARG A 360 -0.18 -3.42 7.12
CA ARG A 360 -1.25 -2.54 6.59
C ARG A 360 -1.92 -3.10 5.34
N TYR A 361 -1.18 -3.79 4.48
CA TYR A 361 -1.73 -4.42 3.26
C TYR A 361 -2.42 -5.78 3.51
N LEU A 362 -2.20 -6.39 4.68
CA LEU A 362 -2.81 -7.68 5.05
C LEU A 362 -4.13 -7.51 5.83
N SER A 363 -4.30 -6.39 6.53
CA SER A 363 -5.52 -6.11 7.32
C SER A 363 -5.95 -4.66 7.08
N GLY A 364 -7.02 -4.46 6.31
CA GLY A 364 -7.55 -3.17 5.84
C GLY A 364 -8.09 -2.24 6.95
N PHE A 365 -7.26 -1.90 7.93
CA PHE A 365 -7.59 -1.00 9.04
C PHE A 365 -7.01 0.40 8.83
N ALA A 366 -7.73 1.44 9.27
CA ALA A 366 -7.36 2.86 9.13
C ALA A 366 -6.51 3.41 10.30
N GLU A 367 -6.40 2.70 11.43
CA GLU A 367 -5.73 3.18 12.66
C GLU A 367 -4.20 3.28 12.56
N TRP A 368 -3.60 2.78 11.48
CA TRP A 368 -2.14 2.66 11.32
C TRP A 368 -1.42 3.98 11.00
N LEU A 369 -2.12 5.00 10.49
CA LEU A 369 -1.55 6.33 10.18
C LEU A 369 -0.99 6.99 11.45
N ASN A 370 -1.76 6.94 12.54
CA ASN A 370 -1.39 7.53 13.82
C ASN A 370 -0.16 6.86 14.42
N LEU A 371 -0.03 5.54 14.26
CA LEU A 371 1.07 4.75 14.80
C LEU A 371 2.37 4.98 13.99
N ALA A 372 2.28 5.09 12.66
CA ALA A 372 3.41 5.44 11.81
C ALA A 372 3.92 6.86 12.09
N ILE A 373 3.01 7.84 12.20
CA ILE A 373 3.33 9.22 12.58
C ILE A 373 3.93 9.26 13.99
N PHE A 374 3.40 8.50 14.94
CA PHE A 374 3.94 8.41 16.30
C PHE A 374 5.37 7.87 16.31
N LEU A 375 5.66 6.79 15.59
CA LEU A 375 7.01 6.22 15.49
C LEU A 375 7.99 7.19 14.80
N LEU A 376 7.54 7.92 13.79
CA LEU A 376 8.32 8.98 13.13
C LEU A 376 8.61 10.14 14.10
N LEU A 377 7.63 10.58 14.88
CA LEU A 377 7.80 11.62 15.90
C LEU A 377 8.77 11.18 17.00
N VAL A 378 8.71 9.93 17.45
CA VAL A 378 9.66 9.38 18.41
C VAL A 378 11.08 9.34 17.82
N SER A 379 11.22 8.92 16.55
CA SER A 379 12.54 8.89 15.87
C SER A 379 13.19 10.27 15.74
N SER A 380 12.39 11.30 15.45
CA SER A 380 12.84 12.70 15.33
C SER A 380 13.15 13.35 16.68
N ALA A 381 12.39 13.03 17.73
CA ALA A 381 12.68 13.49 19.09
C ALA A 381 14.04 12.99 19.60
N LEU A 382 14.43 11.77 19.20
CA LEU A 382 15.73 11.17 19.57
C LEU A 382 16.91 11.79 18.82
N LEU A 383 16.70 12.32 17.61
CA LEU A 383 17.70 13.05 16.83
C LEU A 383 18.03 14.43 17.44
N LEU A 384 17.08 15.03 18.16
CA LEU A 384 17.16 16.41 18.67
C LEU A 384 17.79 16.54 20.06
N GLN A 385 18.11 15.43 20.73
CA GLN A 385 18.84 15.51 22.00
C GLN A 385 20.32 15.77 21.71
N PRO A 386 20.87 16.94 22.09
CA PRO A 386 22.28 17.21 21.88
C PRO A 386 23.10 16.11 22.54
N ALA A 387 24.18 15.68 21.87
CA ALA A 387 25.28 15.06 22.59
C ALA A 387 25.66 16.09 23.66
N ARG A 388 25.38 15.79 24.94
CA ARG A 388 25.84 16.64 26.05
C ARG A 388 27.32 16.83 25.81
N SER A 389 27.71 18.08 25.54
CA SER A 389 29.09 18.49 25.35
C SER A 389 29.89 18.00 26.55
N GLN A 390 30.66 16.92 26.38
CA GLN A 390 31.78 16.62 27.26
C GLN A 390 32.94 17.51 26.82
N TYR A 391 32.75 18.80 27.00
CA TYR A 391 33.81 19.78 27.16
C TYR A 391 33.28 20.74 28.21
N VAL A 392 33.67 20.51 29.46
CA VAL A 392 34.20 21.48 30.41
C VAL A 392 34.82 20.64 31.53
N ASN A 393 36.05 21.02 31.88
CA ASN A 393 37.01 20.40 32.78
C ASN A 393 36.46 20.02 34.17
#